data_AF-A0A3D4BRQ9-F1
#
_entry.id   AF-A0A3D4BRQ9-F1
#
_cell.length_a   1.000
_cell.length_b   1.000
_cell.length_c   1.000
_cell.angle_alpha   90.00
_cell.angle_beta   90.00
_cell.angle_gamma   90.00
#
_symmetry.space_group_name_H-M   'P 1'
#
loop_
_entity.id
_entity.type
_entity.pdbx_description
1 polymer ?
#
loop_
_entity_poly.entity_id
_entity_poly.type
_entity_poly.pdbx_seq_one_letter_code
_entity_poly.pdbx_strand_id
1 'polypeptide(L)'
;MTEQNLVALQYHAFLKAISILTQSHFSLFPSPEDTSANVIPEKAEGGVFGRKAEFFFSHWLKHSPRYEWLAENIQVITDGQTLGELDFIVRDLESKRLLQIEMAC
;
A
#
# COMPACT_ATOMS: atom_id res chain seq x y z
N MET A 1 -11.20 -13.81 20.51
CA MET A 1 -10.74 -13.42 19.17
C MET A 1 -9.24 -13.69 19.12
N THR A 2 -8.75 -14.50 18.19
CA THR A 2 -7.30 -14.77 18.06
C THR A 2 -6.62 -13.57 17.38
N GLU A 3 -5.32 -13.39 17.60
CA GLU A 3 -4.54 -12.32 16.98
C GLU A 3 -4.63 -12.36 15.44
N GLN A 4 -4.55 -13.57 14.86
CA GLN A 4 -4.68 -13.78 13.42
C GLN A 4 -6.08 -13.41 12.88
N ASN A 5 -7.14 -13.61 13.68
CA ASN A 5 -8.49 -13.17 13.31
C ASN A 5 -8.59 -11.63 13.30
N LEU A 6 -7.94 -10.96 14.25
CA LEU A 6 -7.90 -9.49 14.29
C LEU A 6 -7.14 -8.91 13.08
N VAL A 7 -6.01 -9.49 12.70
CA VAL A 7 -5.25 -9.05 11.51
C VAL A 7 -6.08 -9.23 10.24
N ALA A 8 -6.78 -10.36 10.10
CA ALA A 8 -7.69 -10.59 8.98
C ALA A 8 -8.79 -9.51 8.90
N LEU A 9 -9.42 -9.18 10.02
CA LEU A 9 -10.45 -8.12 10.08
C LEU A 9 -9.88 -6.75 9.71
N GLN A 10 -8.68 -6.42 10.18
CA GLN A 10 -8.01 -5.14 9.87
C GLN A 10 -7.64 -5.05 8.39
N TYR A 11 -7.07 -6.12 7.82
CA TYR A 11 -6.72 -6.17 6.41
C TYR A 11 -7.96 -6.06 5.52
N HIS A 12 -9.04 -6.77 5.86
CA HIS A 12 -10.30 -6.68 5.14
C HIS A 12 -10.92 -5.27 5.21
N ALA A 13 -10.84 -4.63 6.38
CA ALA A 13 -11.29 -3.26 6.54
C ALA A 13 -10.48 -2.29 5.67
N PHE A 14 -9.16 -2.49 5.56
CA PHE A 14 -8.29 -1.71 4.67
C PHE A 14 -8.70 -1.87 3.20
N LEU A 15 -8.90 -3.10 2.71
CA LEU A 15 -9.30 -3.35 1.31
C LEU A 15 -10.65 -2.71 0.95
N LYS A 16 -11.55 -2.58 1.92
CA LYS A 16 -12.88 -1.98 1.75
C LYS A 16 -12.93 -0.48 2.05
N ALA A 17 -11.83 0.11 2.48
CA ALA A 17 -11.78 1.51 2.81
C ALA A 17 -12.03 2.34 1.55
N ILE A 18 -12.92 3.33 1.66
CA ILE A 18 -13.19 4.27 0.59
C ILE A 18 -12.18 5.41 0.68
N SER A 19 -11.57 5.79 -0.44
CA SER A 19 -10.72 6.98 -0.50
C SER A 19 -11.50 8.21 -0.03
N ILE A 20 -10.93 8.93 0.95
CA ILE A 20 -11.47 10.23 1.39
C ILE A 20 -11.13 11.34 0.39
N LEU A 21 -10.12 11.12 -0.46
CA LEU A 21 -9.77 12.03 -1.54
C LEU A 21 -10.80 11.86 -2.67
N THR A 22 -11.73 12.80 -2.76
CA THR A 22 -12.74 12.87 -3.81
C THR A 22 -12.33 13.78 -4.96
N GLN A 23 -11.39 14.69 -4.72
CA GLN A 23 -10.78 15.58 -5.70
C GLN A 23 -9.28 15.68 -5.41
N SER A 24 -8.46 15.51 -6.45
CA SER A 24 -7.01 15.63 -6.32
C SER A 24 -6.40 16.06 -7.65
N HIS A 25 -5.26 16.74 -7.60
CA HIS A 25 -4.47 17.08 -8.80
C HIS A 25 -3.71 15.86 -9.35
N PHE A 26 -3.70 14.76 -8.60
CA PHE A 26 -3.08 13.49 -8.96
C PHE A 26 -4.13 12.48 -9.41
N SER A 27 -3.69 11.50 -10.20
CA SER A 27 -4.53 10.34 -10.48
C SER A 27 -4.70 9.52 -9.22
N LEU A 28 -5.95 9.26 -8.83
CA LEU A 28 -6.23 8.36 -7.71
C LEU A 28 -5.87 6.94 -8.12
N PHE A 29 -5.16 6.23 -7.24
CA PHE A 29 -4.87 4.82 -7.43
C PHE A 29 -6.19 4.04 -7.35
N PRO A 30 -6.43 3.07 -8.26
CA PRO A 30 -7.64 2.26 -8.19
C PRO A 30 -7.71 1.55 -6.84
N SER A 31 -8.91 1.44 -6.30
CA SER A 31 -9.12 0.71 -5.05
C SER A 31 -8.55 -0.71 -5.17
N PRO A 32 -7.85 -1.22 -4.15
CA PRO A 32 -7.46 -2.62 -4.08
C PRO A 32 -8.65 -3.53 -4.40
N GLU A 33 -8.53 -4.37 -5.43
CA GLU A 33 -9.55 -5.38 -5.73
C GLU A 33 -9.47 -6.51 -4.69
N ASP A 34 -10.63 -7.07 -4.33
CA ASP A 34 -10.79 -8.17 -3.36
C ASP A 34 -10.09 -9.48 -3.83
N THR A 35 -9.56 -9.53 -5.06
CA THR A 35 -8.95 -10.73 -5.65
C THR A 35 -7.72 -11.25 -4.91
N SER A 36 -7.01 -10.40 -4.16
CA SER A 36 -5.88 -10.79 -3.30
C SER A 36 -6.25 -10.88 -1.80
N ALA A 37 -7.52 -10.70 -1.44
CA ALA A 37 -8.02 -10.85 -0.06
C ALA A 37 -7.84 -12.26 0.52
N ASN A 38 -7.55 -13.26 -0.33
CA ASN A 38 -7.39 -14.65 0.08
C ASN A 38 -6.05 -14.94 0.78
N VAL A 39 -5.06 -14.04 0.65
CA VAL A 39 -3.78 -14.18 1.36
C VAL A 39 -3.75 -13.18 2.50
N ILE A 40 -4.10 -13.65 3.70
CA ILE A 40 -4.12 -12.81 4.90
C ILE A 40 -2.69 -12.66 5.45
N PRO A 41 -2.26 -11.45 5.83
CA PRO A 41 -0.99 -11.26 6.53
C PRO A 41 -0.98 -12.06 7.84
N GLU A 42 0.10 -12.78 8.12
CA GLU A 42 0.22 -13.55 9.38
C GLU A 42 0.24 -12.64 10.61
N LYS A 43 0.82 -11.45 10.46
CA LYS A 43 0.89 -10.40 11.47
C LYS A 43 0.64 -9.04 10.82
N ALA A 44 0.06 -8.12 11.57
CA ALA A 44 0.09 -6.70 11.20
C ALA A 44 1.36 -6.06 11.78
N GLU A 45 1.93 -5.07 11.11
CA GLU A 45 2.90 -4.21 11.80
C GLU A 45 2.24 -3.52 12.99
N GLY A 46 2.96 -3.51 14.12
CA GLY A 46 2.63 -2.68 15.26
C GLY A 46 2.98 -1.22 14.96
N GLY A 47 2.29 -0.27 15.61
CA GLY A 47 2.56 1.16 15.45
C GLY A 47 1.31 1.98 15.12
N VAL A 48 1.54 3.18 14.60
CA VAL A 48 0.50 4.15 14.21
C VAL A 48 -0.28 3.66 12.98
N PHE A 49 -1.48 4.20 12.79
CA PHE A 49 -2.42 3.76 11.75
C PHE A 49 -1.84 3.84 10.33
N GLY A 50 -1.13 4.92 9.98
CA GLY A 50 -0.54 5.11 8.65
C GLY A 50 0.42 3.99 8.26
N ARG A 51 1.40 3.69 9.12
CA ARG A 51 2.35 2.59 8.90
C ARG A 51 1.66 1.23 8.73
N LYS A 52 0.57 0.99 9.46
CA LYS A 52 -0.21 -0.24 9.29
C LYS A 52 -0.93 -0.28 7.94
N ALA A 53 -1.45 0.86 7.47
CA ALA A 53 -2.08 0.96 6.15
C ALA A 53 -1.04 0.73 5.04
N GLU A 54 0.15 1.32 5.14
CA GLU A 54 1.29 1.06 4.25
C GLU A 54 1.67 -0.42 4.22
N PHE A 55 1.76 -1.06 5.39
CA PHE A 55 2.04 -2.49 5.49
C PHE A 55 0.98 -3.34 4.75
N PHE A 56 -0.31 -3.03 4.93
CA PHE A 56 -1.38 -3.75 4.24
C PHE A 56 -1.39 -3.48 2.74
N PHE A 57 -1.09 -2.25 2.32
CA PHE A 57 -0.97 -1.91 0.90
C PHE A 57 0.21 -2.63 0.24
N SER A 58 1.37 -2.65 0.90
CA SER A 58 2.55 -3.43 0.50
C SER A 58 2.22 -4.92 0.34
N HIS A 59 1.55 -5.50 1.33
CA HIS A 59 1.13 -6.90 1.29
C HIS A 59 0.18 -7.16 0.12
N TRP A 60 -0.80 -6.28 -0.10
CA TRP A 60 -1.71 -6.38 -1.23
C TRP A 60 -0.98 -6.28 -2.58
N LEU A 61 -0.05 -5.33 -2.74
CA LEU A 61 0.74 -5.14 -3.96
C LEU A 61 1.57 -6.40 -4.28
N LYS A 62 2.25 -6.97 -3.28
CA LYS A 62 3.10 -8.17 -3.42
C LYS A 62 2.30 -9.42 -3.83
N HIS A 63 1.00 -9.46 -3.58
CA HIS A 63 0.10 -10.57 -3.95
C HIS A 63 -0.83 -10.22 -5.12
N SER A 64 -0.73 -9.01 -5.68
CA SER A 64 -1.53 -8.62 -6.82
C SER A 64 -0.95 -9.22 -8.10
N PRO A 65 -1.76 -9.85 -8.98
CA PRO A 65 -1.26 -10.35 -10.26
C PRO A 65 -0.96 -9.22 -11.26
N ARG A 66 -1.44 -7.99 -10.99
CA ARG A 66 -1.32 -6.84 -11.88
C ARG A 66 -0.04 -6.05 -11.65
N TYR A 67 0.43 -5.98 -10.40
CA TYR A 67 1.53 -5.09 -10.04
C TYR A 67 2.77 -5.91 -9.68
N GLU A 68 3.88 -5.56 -10.30
CA GLU A 68 5.19 -6.00 -9.85
C GLU A 68 5.70 -4.97 -8.82
N TRP A 69 5.83 -5.39 -7.57
CA TRP A 69 6.44 -4.58 -6.52
C TRP A 69 7.93 -4.40 -6.78
N LEU A 70 8.44 -3.16 -6.70
CA LEU A 70 9.85 -2.86 -6.96
C LEU A 70 10.56 -2.31 -5.73
N ALA A 71 9.93 -1.36 -5.03
CA ALA A 71 10.48 -0.77 -3.82
C ALA A 71 9.39 -0.06 -3.00
N GLU A 72 9.66 0.11 -1.71
CA GLU A 72 8.84 0.88 -0.78
C GLU A 72 9.72 1.64 0.22
N ASN A 73 9.22 2.75 0.75
CA ASN A 73 9.87 3.61 1.76
C ASN A 73 11.27 4.08 1.36
N ILE A 74 11.41 4.61 0.14
CA ILE A 74 12.70 5.04 -0.40
C ILE A 74 13.02 6.47 0.04
N GLN A 75 14.04 6.63 0.86
CA GLN A 75 14.54 7.96 1.23
C GLN A 75 15.25 8.65 0.06
N VAL A 76 14.83 9.87 -0.25
CA VAL A 76 15.50 10.73 -1.22
C VAL A 76 16.50 11.60 -0.48
N ILE A 77 17.80 11.28 -0.61
CA ILE A 77 18.89 11.97 0.10
C ILE A 77 19.74 12.73 -0.91
N THR A 78 20.05 13.99 -0.64
CA THR A 78 20.96 14.83 -1.43
C THR A 78 21.86 15.62 -0.49
N ASP A 79 23.17 15.64 -0.76
CA ASP A 79 24.18 16.31 0.07
C ASP A 79 24.08 15.96 1.58
N GLY A 80 23.76 14.70 1.87
CA GLY A 80 23.59 14.20 3.24
C GLY A 80 22.30 14.65 3.94
N GLN A 81 21.38 15.32 3.24
CA GLN A 81 20.09 15.74 3.75
C GLN A 81 18.95 14.94 3.11
N THR A 82 18.01 14.48 3.94
CA THR A 82 16.77 13.85 3.46
C THR A 82 15.83 14.91 2.93
N LEU A 83 15.57 14.89 1.63
CA LEU A 83 14.61 15.77 0.96
C LEU A 83 13.17 15.26 1.11
N GLY A 84 13.00 13.95 1.28
CA GLY A 84 11.70 13.31 1.43
C GLY A 84 11.79 11.80 1.33
N GLU A 85 10.64 11.17 1.17
CA GLU A 85 10.46 9.74 1.01
C GLU A 85 9.53 9.48 -0.19
N LEU A 86 9.71 8.35 -0.86
CA LEU A 86 8.76 7.80 -1.82
C LEU A 86 8.16 6.55 -1.21
N ASP A 87 6.84 6.53 -1.04
CA ASP A 87 6.18 5.43 -0.32
C ASP A 87 6.28 4.12 -1.11
N PHE A 88 5.92 4.13 -2.41
CA PHE A 88 5.94 2.94 -3.24
C PHE A 88 6.36 3.21 -4.69
N ILE A 89 7.12 2.26 -5.24
CA ILE A 89 7.40 2.16 -6.68
C ILE A 89 6.99 0.76 -7.15
N VAL A 90 6.14 0.72 -8.17
CA VAL A 90 5.65 -0.52 -8.76
C VAL A 90 5.63 -0.43 -10.28
N ARG A 91 5.65 -1.58 -10.95
CA ARG A 91 5.33 -1.66 -12.38
C ARG A 91 3.92 -2.22 -12.55
N ASP A 92 3.07 -1.46 -13.24
CA ASP A 92 1.77 -1.95 -13.69
C ASP A 92 1.98 -2.84 -14.92
N LEU A 93 1.75 -4.14 -14.77
CA LEU A 93 1.98 -5.13 -15.81
C LEU A 93 0.94 -5.05 -16.93
N GLU A 94 -0.20 -4.41 -16.69
CA GLU A 94 -1.23 -4.20 -17.72
C GLU A 94 -0.86 -3.01 -18.61
N SER A 95 -0.62 -1.84 -18.02
CA SER A 95 -0.28 -0.62 -18.77
C SER A 95 1.20 -0.50 -19.17
N LYS A 96 2.06 -1.38 -18.64
CA LYS A 96 3.53 -1.37 -18.78
C LYS A 96 4.21 -0.10 -18.24
N ARG A 97 3.54 0.63 -17.36
CA ARG A 97 4.06 1.87 -16.77
C ARG A 97 4.74 1.60 -15.43
N LEU A 98 5.76 2.42 -15.16
CA LEU A 98 6.32 2.56 -13.82
C LEU A 98 5.45 3.59 -13.07
N LEU A 99 4.97 3.22 -11.89
CA LEU A 99 4.14 4.07 -11.05
C LEU A 99 4.88 4.36 -9.75
N GLN A 100 4.88 5.62 -9.37
CA GLN A 100 5.13 6.04 -7.99
C GLN A 100 3.77 6.29 -7.35
N ILE A 101 3.55 5.72 -6.17
CA ILE A 101 2.29 5.77 -5.43
C ILE A 101 2.59 6.34 -4.05
N GLU A 102 1.79 7.31 -3.64
CA GLU A 102 1.85 7.95 -2.33
C GLU A 102 0.58 7.62 -1.56
N MET A 103 0.71 7.34 -0.27
CA MET A 103 -0.41 7.10 0.63
C MET A 103 -0.71 8.35 1.45
N ALA A 104 -1.89 8.92 1.24
CA ALA A 104 -2.42 9.99 2.09
C ALA A 104 -3.35 9.38 3.14
N CYS A 105 -2.95 9.45 4.41
CA CYS A 105 -3.68 8.92 5.57
C CYS A 105 -4.37 10.02 6.37
#